data_AF-A0AAU4SZT9-F1
#
_entry.id   AF-A0AAU4SZT9-F1
#
_cell.length_a   1.000
_cell.length_b   1.000
_cell.length_c   1.000
_cell.angle_alpha   90.00
_cell.angle_beta   90.00
_cell.angle_gamma   90.00
#
_symmetry.space_group_name_H-M   'P 1'
#
loop_
_entity.id
_entity.type
_entity.pdbx_description
1 polymer ?
#
loop_
_entity_poly.entity_id
_entity_poly.type
_entity_poly.pdbx_seq_one_letter_code
_entity_poly.pdbx_strand_id
1 'polypeptide(L)'
;MSAHAIDHGLDDLAATARAALVREIEAGGAWSSDPRWREAFESVPRHLFVPYYFVGAEDGYERLWCEDPDRRRRERWLRGAYADSPLATRVRDGQLVSSSSQPSLMAKMLAELEVRDGNAVLEIGAGTGYNAALLAHRLGDELVTTIDLDPEITESARRHLAAAGYHPRVVTGDGARGCPEHAPYDRVIVTCAVTSIPRPWLAQCNPGAHILAPIATGVIDLRVRDAGHAEGHFLQTPAYFVPLRGTERPEPRPTADGGLPRRAIQNELFRFLLALTAGALDPHEALALWEREEQPERERYGITVSGEREWAWLDDPEGPYAWPLA
;
A
#
# COMPACT_ATOMS: atom_id res chain seq x y z
N MET A 1 15.55 -41.33 -4.72
CA MET A 1 15.10 -40.07 -5.35
C MET A 1 15.66 -38.93 -4.52
N SER A 2 16.71 -38.25 -5.00
CA SER A 2 17.50 -37.34 -4.15
C SER A 2 16.76 -36.02 -3.90
N ALA A 3 17.08 -35.34 -2.80
CA ALA A 3 16.53 -34.04 -2.41
C ALA A 3 16.58 -32.99 -3.53
N HIS A 4 17.54 -33.10 -4.47
CA HIS A 4 17.69 -32.19 -5.61
C HIS A 4 16.54 -32.28 -6.63
N ALA A 5 15.97 -33.46 -6.86
CA ALA A 5 14.83 -33.61 -7.79
C ALA A 5 13.50 -33.13 -7.16
N ILE A 6 13.45 -33.03 -5.83
CA ILE A 6 12.29 -32.55 -5.08
C ILE A 6 12.23 -31.01 -5.11
N ASP A 7 13.40 -30.35 -5.14
CA ASP A 7 13.56 -28.89 -5.16
C ASP A 7 13.18 -28.29 -6.53
N HIS A 8 13.66 -28.89 -7.62
CA HIS A 8 13.37 -28.44 -8.99
C HIS A 8 11.87 -28.32 -9.32
N GLY A 9 11.03 -29.20 -8.76
CA GLY A 9 9.58 -29.13 -9.00
C GLY A 9 8.89 -27.93 -8.36
N LEU A 10 9.45 -27.38 -7.28
CA LEU A 10 8.94 -26.16 -6.66
C LEU A 10 9.42 -24.91 -7.39
N ASP A 11 10.65 -24.90 -7.91
CA ASP A 11 11.17 -23.80 -8.72
C ASP A 11 10.35 -23.61 -10.02
N ASP A 12 10.07 -24.71 -10.73
CA ASP A 12 9.23 -24.67 -11.94
C ASP A 12 7.80 -24.21 -11.64
N LEU A 13 7.26 -24.64 -10.49
CA LEU A 13 5.95 -24.19 -10.02
C LEU A 13 5.98 -22.69 -9.67
N ALA A 14 7.04 -22.21 -9.03
CA ALA A 14 7.20 -20.80 -8.67
C ALA A 14 7.26 -19.92 -9.93
N ALA A 15 8.04 -20.33 -10.93
CA ALA A 15 8.14 -19.62 -12.21
C ALA A 15 6.79 -19.59 -12.94
N THR A 16 6.09 -20.73 -12.99
CA THR A 16 4.77 -20.84 -13.64
C THR A 16 3.72 -19.98 -12.93
N ALA A 17 3.68 -20.03 -11.59
CA ALA A 17 2.74 -19.26 -10.79
C ALA A 17 3.01 -17.74 -10.87
N ARG A 18 4.29 -17.33 -10.84
CA ARG A 18 4.69 -15.93 -11.05
C ARG A 18 4.25 -15.43 -12.42
N ALA A 19 4.52 -16.19 -13.48
CA ALA A 19 4.13 -15.81 -14.83
C ALA A 19 2.59 -15.72 -14.98
N ALA A 20 1.82 -16.55 -14.27
CA ALA A 20 0.36 -16.46 -14.25
C ALA A 20 -0.12 -15.18 -13.56
N LEU A 21 0.43 -14.85 -12.39
CA LEU A 21 0.12 -13.60 -11.69
C LEU A 21 0.46 -12.37 -12.54
N VAL A 22 1.62 -12.36 -13.20
CA VAL A 22 2.03 -11.25 -14.08
C VAL A 22 1.02 -11.03 -15.20
N ARG A 23 0.56 -12.11 -15.86
CA ARG A 23 -0.47 -12.02 -16.92
C ARG A 23 -1.81 -11.51 -16.38
N GLU A 24 -2.19 -11.90 -15.17
CA GLU A 24 -3.42 -11.44 -14.51
C GLU A 24 -3.35 -9.94 -14.23
N ILE A 25 -2.24 -9.44 -13.68
CA ILE A 25 -2.00 -8.02 -13.41
C ILE A 25 -1.99 -7.21 -14.73
N GLU A 26 -1.33 -7.73 -15.76
CA GLU A 26 -1.27 -7.11 -17.09
C GLU A 26 -2.66 -6.97 -17.72
N ALA A 27 -3.50 -8.00 -17.62
CA ALA A 27 -4.88 -7.96 -18.11
C ALA A 27 -5.73 -6.90 -17.38
N GLY A 28 -5.36 -6.54 -16.15
CA GLY A 28 -5.95 -5.45 -15.38
C GLY A 28 -5.43 -4.05 -15.74
N GLY A 29 -4.52 -3.93 -16.71
CA GLY A 29 -4.01 -2.66 -17.24
C GLY A 29 -2.95 -1.94 -16.38
N ALA A 30 -2.45 -2.59 -15.31
CA ALA A 30 -1.63 -1.93 -14.28
C ALA A 30 -0.30 -1.34 -14.79
N TRP A 31 0.26 -1.84 -15.89
CA TRP A 31 1.56 -1.39 -16.43
C TRP A 31 1.43 -0.70 -17.78
N SER A 32 0.23 -0.25 -18.14
CA SER A 32 -0.01 0.43 -19.42
C SER A 32 0.83 1.71 -19.57
N SER A 33 1.18 2.38 -18.46
CA SER A 33 2.00 3.60 -18.43
C SER A 33 3.52 3.36 -18.37
N ASP A 34 4.00 2.35 -17.62
CA ASP A 34 5.42 1.96 -17.58
C ASP A 34 5.58 0.42 -17.59
N PRO A 35 5.90 -0.17 -18.77
CA PRO A 35 6.14 -1.61 -18.90
C PRO A 35 7.32 -2.14 -18.09
N ARG A 36 8.26 -1.31 -17.61
CA ARG A 36 9.41 -1.77 -16.81
C ARG A 36 8.98 -2.36 -15.47
N TRP A 37 7.81 -1.98 -14.96
CA TRP A 37 7.24 -2.61 -13.77
C TRP A 37 6.90 -4.08 -13.99
N ARG A 38 6.50 -4.47 -15.21
CA ARG A 38 6.29 -5.88 -15.55
C ARG A 38 7.55 -6.70 -15.32
N GLU A 39 8.70 -6.20 -15.79
CA GLU A 39 9.99 -6.88 -15.65
C GLU A 39 10.37 -7.10 -14.17
N ALA A 40 10.07 -6.11 -13.32
CA ALA A 40 10.26 -6.24 -11.88
C ALA A 40 9.41 -7.37 -11.28
N PHE A 41 8.13 -7.46 -11.63
CA PHE A 41 7.24 -8.53 -11.14
C PHE A 41 7.59 -9.91 -11.75
N GLU A 42 8.14 -9.96 -12.96
CA GLU A 42 8.65 -11.19 -13.58
C GLU A 42 9.96 -11.68 -12.92
N SER A 43 10.73 -10.77 -12.33
CA SER A 43 12.05 -11.04 -11.76
C SER A 43 12.01 -11.29 -10.25
N VAL A 44 11.27 -10.49 -9.49
CA VAL A 44 11.27 -10.55 -8.01
C VAL A 44 10.45 -11.75 -7.53
N PRO A 45 11.05 -12.73 -6.84
CA PRO A 45 10.36 -13.93 -6.39
C PRO A 45 9.52 -13.66 -5.12
N ARG A 46 8.25 -13.26 -5.27
CA ARG A 46 7.34 -12.92 -4.15
C ARG A 46 7.35 -13.95 -3.02
N HIS A 47 7.43 -15.25 -3.34
CA HIS A 47 7.45 -16.34 -2.35
C HIS A 47 8.63 -16.27 -1.34
N LEU A 48 9.76 -15.65 -1.69
CA LEU A 48 10.87 -15.44 -0.74
C LEU A 48 10.54 -14.41 0.35
N PHE A 49 9.58 -13.52 0.09
CA PHE A 49 9.14 -12.47 1.01
C PHE A 49 7.99 -12.93 1.91
N VAL A 50 7.37 -14.07 1.61
CA VAL A 50 6.26 -14.65 2.38
C VAL A 50 6.54 -16.12 2.72
N PRO A 51 7.58 -16.40 3.53
CA PRO A 51 7.94 -17.79 3.90
C PRO A 51 6.80 -18.50 4.62
N TYR A 52 5.86 -17.75 5.20
CA TYR A 52 4.58 -18.24 5.66
C TYR A 52 3.51 -17.16 5.59
N TYR A 53 2.24 -17.57 5.58
CA TYR A 53 1.08 -16.70 5.75
C TYR A 53 -0.10 -17.48 6.34
N PHE A 54 -1.10 -16.74 6.81
CA PHE A 54 -2.30 -17.31 7.41
C PHE A 54 -3.50 -17.23 6.45
N VAL A 55 -4.28 -18.30 6.39
CA VAL A 55 -5.54 -18.38 5.65
C VAL A 55 -6.69 -18.72 6.59
N GLY A 56 -7.89 -18.25 6.30
CA GLY A 56 -9.08 -18.59 7.09
C GLY A 56 -9.41 -20.09 6.99
N ALA A 57 -9.79 -20.69 8.11
CA ALA A 57 -10.26 -22.06 8.26
C ALA A 57 -11.51 -22.09 9.16
N GLU A 58 -12.23 -23.23 9.19
CA GLU A 58 -13.49 -23.37 9.96
C GLU A 58 -13.33 -22.97 11.44
N ASP A 59 -12.19 -23.31 12.07
CA ASP A 59 -11.89 -23.02 13.48
C ASP A 59 -10.77 -21.96 13.68
N GLY A 60 -10.64 -21.01 12.75
CA GLY A 60 -9.71 -19.88 12.90
C GLY A 60 -8.76 -19.70 11.73
N TYR A 61 -7.45 -19.82 11.97
CA TYR A 61 -6.42 -19.58 10.96
C TYR A 61 -5.51 -20.78 10.77
N GLU A 62 -5.31 -21.18 9.52
CA GLU A 62 -4.32 -22.16 9.12
C GLU A 62 -3.05 -21.45 8.64
N ARG A 63 -1.88 -21.88 9.14
CA ARG A 63 -0.59 -21.41 8.63
C ARG A 63 -0.13 -22.26 7.44
N LEU A 64 0.10 -21.60 6.32
CA LEU A 64 0.81 -22.15 5.16
C LEU A 64 2.25 -21.64 5.16
N TRP A 65 3.22 -22.50 4.89
CA TRP A 65 4.64 -22.18 5.03
C TRP A 65 5.53 -23.02 4.11
N CYS A 66 6.70 -22.47 3.75
CA CYS A 66 7.62 -23.05 2.77
C CYS A 66 8.30 -24.35 3.23
N GLU A 67 8.46 -24.54 4.53
CA GLU A 67 9.15 -25.69 5.14
C GLU A 67 8.19 -26.82 5.56
N ASP A 68 6.93 -26.80 5.10
CA ASP A 68 5.96 -27.84 5.45
C ASP A 68 6.44 -29.24 5.01
N PRO A 69 6.40 -30.26 5.89
CA PRO A 69 6.83 -31.62 5.54
C PRO A 69 5.97 -32.22 4.42
N ASP A 70 4.71 -31.81 4.27
CA ASP A 70 3.86 -32.24 3.17
C ASP A 70 4.11 -31.37 1.92
N ARG A 71 4.57 -32.03 0.85
CA ARG A 71 4.77 -31.39 -0.46
C ARG A 71 3.50 -30.71 -0.98
N ARG A 72 2.33 -31.31 -0.81
CA ARG A 72 1.06 -30.71 -1.29
C ARG A 72 0.76 -29.40 -0.56
N ARG A 73 1.09 -29.32 0.73
CA ARG A 73 0.95 -28.09 1.51
C ARG A 73 1.95 -27.02 1.07
N ARG A 74 3.20 -27.40 0.73
CA ARG A 74 4.18 -26.49 0.13
C ARG A 74 3.73 -25.97 -1.24
N GLU A 75 3.20 -26.82 -2.10
CA GLU A 75 2.65 -26.39 -3.40
C GLU A 75 1.44 -25.45 -3.22
N ARG A 76 0.58 -25.70 -2.22
CA ARG A 76 -0.52 -24.79 -1.86
C ARG A 76 -0.03 -23.45 -1.34
N TRP A 77 0.98 -23.44 -0.47
CA TRP A 77 1.66 -22.23 -0.01
C TRP A 77 2.20 -21.42 -1.19
N LEU A 78 2.93 -22.07 -2.09
CA LEU A 78 3.57 -21.40 -3.22
C LEU A 78 2.55 -20.80 -4.20
N ARG A 79 1.47 -21.52 -4.49
CA ARG A 79 0.38 -21.00 -5.34
C ARG A 79 -0.31 -19.81 -4.69
N GLY A 80 -0.57 -19.84 -3.39
CA GLY A 80 -1.18 -18.70 -2.69
C GLY A 80 -0.24 -17.51 -2.56
N ALA A 81 1.08 -17.72 -2.46
CA ALA A 81 2.08 -16.64 -2.52
C ALA A 81 1.99 -15.83 -3.85
N TYR A 82 1.48 -16.46 -4.91
CA TYR A 82 1.27 -15.83 -6.22
C TYR A 82 -0.21 -15.62 -6.57
N ALA A 83 -1.13 -15.74 -5.61
CA ALA A 83 -2.51 -15.30 -5.81
C ALA A 83 -2.58 -13.77 -5.75
N ASP A 84 -3.48 -13.17 -6.55
CA ASP A 84 -3.75 -11.73 -6.49
C ASP A 84 -4.63 -11.36 -5.29
N SER A 85 -4.13 -11.64 -4.09
CA SER A 85 -4.79 -11.31 -2.84
C SER A 85 -3.75 -10.85 -1.80
N PRO A 86 -4.17 -10.04 -0.81
CA PRO A 86 -3.31 -9.73 0.31
C PRO A 86 -3.11 -10.98 1.18
N LEU A 87 -1.91 -11.15 1.71
CA LEU A 87 -1.53 -12.28 2.55
C LEU A 87 -1.25 -11.81 3.97
N ALA A 88 -1.94 -12.37 4.96
CA ALA A 88 -1.69 -12.09 6.36
C ALA A 88 -0.36 -12.74 6.79
N THR A 89 0.66 -11.94 7.11
CA THR A 89 2.00 -12.43 7.44
C THR A 89 2.31 -12.35 8.93
N ARG A 90 1.62 -11.45 9.66
CA ARG A 90 1.73 -11.37 11.12
C ARG A 90 0.38 -11.03 11.76
N VAL A 91 -0.04 -11.86 12.69
CA VAL A 91 -1.23 -11.64 13.53
C VAL A 91 -0.76 -11.65 14.99
N ARG A 92 -1.10 -10.61 15.75
CA ARG A 92 -0.88 -10.54 17.21
C ARG A 92 -2.21 -10.22 17.88
N ASP A 93 -2.58 -10.98 18.90
CA ASP A 93 -3.85 -10.82 19.64
C ASP A 93 -5.10 -10.77 18.74
N GLY A 94 -5.11 -11.56 17.66
CA GLY A 94 -6.19 -11.60 16.67
C GLY A 94 -6.24 -10.39 15.73
N GLN A 95 -5.32 -9.43 15.85
CA GLN A 95 -5.19 -8.27 14.97
C GLN A 95 -4.11 -8.50 13.91
N LEU A 96 -4.42 -8.14 12.66
CA LEU A 96 -3.45 -8.15 11.56
C LEU A 96 -2.42 -7.02 11.77
N VAL A 97 -1.18 -7.40 12.03
CA VAL A 97 -0.07 -6.47 12.30
C VAL A 97 0.72 -6.17 11.02
N SER A 98 0.83 -7.15 10.14
CA SER A 98 1.53 -7.03 8.86
C SER A 98 0.90 -7.97 7.83
N SER A 99 0.87 -7.51 6.59
CA SER A 99 0.46 -8.28 5.43
C SER A 99 1.42 -8.02 4.26
N SER A 100 1.49 -8.96 3.33
CA SER A 100 1.93 -8.64 1.97
C SER A 100 0.71 -8.12 1.21
N SER A 101 0.78 -6.89 0.72
CA SER A 101 -0.29 -6.26 -0.06
C SER A 101 -0.67 -7.07 -1.31
N GLN A 102 -1.89 -6.83 -1.80
CA GLN A 102 -2.37 -7.41 -3.05
C GLN A 102 -1.45 -6.98 -4.22
N PRO A 103 -0.94 -7.93 -5.04
CA PRO A 103 -0.02 -7.62 -6.14
C PRO A 103 -0.53 -6.61 -7.15
N SER A 104 -1.78 -6.74 -7.61
CA SER A 104 -2.35 -5.85 -8.61
C SER A 104 -2.53 -4.42 -8.10
N LEU A 105 -2.91 -4.26 -6.82
CA LEU A 105 -2.96 -2.96 -6.16
C LEU A 105 -1.56 -2.32 -6.08
N MET A 106 -0.54 -3.08 -5.70
CA MET A 106 0.85 -2.61 -5.69
C MET A 106 1.35 -2.24 -7.09
N ALA A 107 1.06 -3.06 -8.10
CA ALA A 107 1.42 -2.78 -9.47
C ALA A 107 0.82 -1.46 -9.96
N LYS A 108 -0.47 -1.20 -9.66
CA LYS A 108 -1.12 0.08 -9.97
C LYS A 108 -0.46 1.23 -9.24
N MET A 109 -0.28 1.13 -7.92
CA MET A 109 0.35 2.21 -7.14
C MET A 109 1.79 2.51 -7.60
N LEU A 110 2.58 1.50 -7.95
CA LEU A 110 3.94 1.69 -8.48
C LEU A 110 3.95 2.35 -9.86
N ALA A 111 2.99 2.02 -10.73
CA ALA A 111 2.82 2.67 -12.03
C ALA A 111 2.42 4.15 -11.88
N GLU A 112 1.48 4.43 -10.97
CA GLU A 112 1.00 5.79 -10.66
C GLU A 112 2.03 6.64 -9.90
N LEU A 113 3.02 5.99 -9.25
CA LEU A 113 4.14 6.71 -8.64
C LEU A 113 5.02 7.42 -9.68
N GLU A 114 4.88 7.08 -10.97
CA GLU A 114 5.60 7.71 -12.10
C GLU A 114 7.10 7.89 -11.86
N VAL A 115 7.75 6.85 -11.31
CA VAL A 115 9.19 6.90 -11.01
C VAL A 115 9.99 7.09 -12.30
N ARG A 116 11.07 7.87 -12.21
CA ARG A 116 12.06 8.04 -13.28
C ARG A 116 13.41 7.52 -12.82
N ASP A 117 14.25 7.15 -13.78
CA ASP A 117 15.61 6.72 -13.50
C ASP A 117 16.34 7.83 -12.72
N GLY A 118 16.98 7.46 -11.61
CA GLY A 118 17.63 8.40 -10.70
C GLY A 118 16.75 8.95 -9.58
N ASN A 119 15.44 8.64 -9.53
CA ASN A 119 14.61 9.09 -8.42
C ASN A 119 14.94 8.38 -7.11
N ALA A 120 15.12 9.15 -6.04
CA ALA A 120 15.19 8.63 -4.67
C ALA A 120 13.78 8.41 -4.12
N VAL A 121 13.51 7.22 -3.59
CA VAL A 121 12.19 6.81 -3.10
C VAL A 121 12.22 6.47 -1.62
N LEU A 122 11.25 7.01 -0.88
CA LEU A 122 10.88 6.57 0.46
C LEU A 122 9.63 5.69 0.39
N GLU A 123 9.76 4.44 0.82
CA GLU A 123 8.62 3.57 1.13
C GLU A 123 8.32 3.63 2.62
N ILE A 124 7.06 3.88 2.97
CA ILE A 124 6.55 3.84 4.36
C ILE A 124 5.69 2.60 4.54
N GLY A 125 6.18 1.66 5.35
CA GLY A 125 5.55 0.35 5.56
C GLY A 125 6.33 -0.78 4.89
N ALA A 126 7.59 -1.00 5.30
CA ALA A 126 8.46 -2.02 4.70
C ALA A 126 7.82 -3.43 4.68
N GLY A 127 7.08 -3.79 5.74
CA GLY A 127 6.36 -5.05 5.81
C GLY A 127 7.25 -6.26 5.50
N THR A 128 6.91 -7.02 4.46
CA THR A 128 7.71 -8.18 4.06
C THR A 128 9.01 -7.83 3.33
N GLY A 129 9.13 -6.61 2.81
CA GLY A 129 10.20 -6.16 1.93
C GLY A 129 9.93 -6.38 0.43
N TYR A 130 8.78 -6.93 0.05
CA TYR A 130 8.50 -7.27 -1.36
C TYR A 130 8.43 -6.02 -2.26
N ASN A 131 7.74 -4.98 -1.81
CA ASN A 131 7.58 -3.75 -2.61
C ASN A 131 8.90 -2.94 -2.66
N ALA A 132 9.68 -2.91 -1.58
CA ALA A 132 11.07 -2.43 -1.59
C ALA A 132 11.93 -3.15 -2.65
N ALA A 133 11.79 -4.47 -2.81
CA ALA A 133 12.53 -5.23 -3.83
C ALA A 133 12.10 -4.87 -5.26
N LEU A 134 10.81 -4.64 -5.49
CA LEU A 134 10.31 -4.16 -6.79
C LEU A 134 10.87 -2.77 -7.13
N LEU A 135 10.87 -1.85 -6.16
CA LEU A 135 11.48 -0.53 -6.29
C LEU A 135 12.99 -0.63 -6.56
N ALA A 136 13.69 -1.47 -5.81
CA ALA A 136 15.14 -1.67 -5.95
C ALA A 136 15.49 -2.30 -7.30
N HIS A 137 14.66 -3.20 -7.82
CA HIS A 137 14.81 -3.71 -9.18
C HIS A 137 14.67 -2.59 -10.23
N ARG A 138 13.69 -1.69 -10.03
CA ARG A 138 13.37 -0.61 -10.99
C ARG A 138 14.37 0.55 -10.97
N LEU A 139 14.98 0.85 -9.83
CA LEU A 139 15.79 2.06 -9.61
C LEU A 139 17.23 1.78 -9.15
N GLY A 140 17.49 0.61 -8.57
CA GLY A 140 18.73 0.28 -7.87
C GLY A 140 18.60 0.47 -6.35
N ASP A 141 19.31 -0.37 -5.59
CA ASP A 141 19.27 -0.43 -4.12
C ASP A 141 19.52 0.92 -3.45
N GLU A 142 20.50 1.69 -3.94
CA GLU A 142 20.96 2.96 -3.34
C GLU A 142 19.90 4.06 -3.39
N LEU A 143 18.89 3.94 -4.27
CA LEU A 143 17.82 4.91 -4.43
C LEU A 143 16.56 4.57 -3.63
N VAL A 144 16.55 3.47 -2.88
CA VAL A 144 15.38 2.99 -2.16
C VAL A 144 15.66 2.98 -0.65
N THR A 145 14.86 3.75 0.07
CA THR A 145 14.75 3.68 1.54
C THR A 145 13.37 3.16 1.90
N THR A 146 13.30 2.13 2.74
CA THR A 146 12.05 1.60 3.26
C THR A 146 12.06 1.62 4.78
N ILE A 147 10.96 2.05 5.41
CA ILE A 147 10.85 2.21 6.86
C ILE A 147 9.67 1.41 7.41
N ASP A 148 9.86 0.77 8.57
CA ASP A 148 8.79 0.17 9.35
C ASP A 148 9.06 0.36 10.86
N LEU A 149 7.97 0.44 11.64
CA LEU A 149 8.03 0.69 13.07
C LEU A 149 8.63 -0.50 13.84
N ASP A 150 8.38 -1.72 13.38
CA ASP A 150 8.69 -2.93 14.16
C ASP A 150 10.08 -3.50 13.80
N PRO A 151 11.01 -3.62 14.77
CA PRO A 151 12.34 -4.18 14.53
C PRO A 151 12.31 -5.61 13.99
N GLU A 152 11.36 -6.45 14.42
CA GLU A 152 11.24 -7.82 13.90
C GLU A 152 10.78 -7.84 12.44
N ILE A 153 9.95 -6.87 12.03
CA ILE A 153 9.49 -6.74 10.65
C ILE A 153 10.67 -6.30 9.78
N THR A 154 11.36 -5.22 10.17
CA THR A 154 12.53 -4.73 9.41
C THR A 154 13.65 -5.77 9.30
N GLU A 155 13.91 -6.55 10.34
CA GLU A 155 14.90 -7.62 10.28
C GLU A 155 14.47 -8.78 9.37
N SER A 156 13.20 -9.17 9.39
CA SER A 156 12.67 -10.11 8.39
C SER A 156 12.77 -9.57 6.97
N ALA A 157 12.42 -8.30 6.74
CA ALA A 157 12.52 -7.66 5.43
C ALA A 157 13.97 -7.68 4.91
N ARG A 158 14.97 -7.32 5.74
CA ARG A 158 16.40 -7.40 5.37
C ARG A 158 16.80 -8.79 4.93
N ARG A 159 16.36 -9.83 5.64
CA ARG A 159 16.66 -11.23 5.28
C ARG A 159 16.00 -11.65 3.96
N HIS A 160 14.74 -11.29 3.74
CA HIS A 160 14.05 -11.62 2.49
C HIS A 160 14.67 -10.88 1.29
N LEU A 161 14.97 -9.59 1.46
CA LEU A 161 15.65 -8.77 0.46
C LEU A 161 17.00 -9.38 0.08
N ALA A 162 17.83 -9.70 1.07
CA ALA A 162 19.13 -10.33 0.83
C ALA A 162 19.00 -11.70 0.15
N ALA A 163 18.01 -12.52 0.53
CA ALA A 163 17.74 -13.80 -0.12
C ALA A 163 17.30 -13.65 -1.60
N ALA A 164 16.66 -12.53 -1.94
CA ALA A 164 16.28 -12.17 -3.30
C ALA A 164 17.36 -11.38 -4.08
N GLY A 165 18.50 -11.07 -3.44
CA GLY A 165 19.62 -10.34 -4.05
C GLY A 165 19.49 -8.82 -4.07
N TYR A 166 18.61 -8.25 -3.23
CA TYR A 166 18.41 -6.81 -3.11
C TYR A 166 18.92 -6.31 -1.75
N HIS A 167 19.50 -5.12 -1.74
CA HIS A 167 20.08 -4.50 -0.55
C HIS A 167 19.67 -3.03 -0.38
N PRO A 168 18.39 -2.64 -0.56
CA PRO A 168 17.97 -1.28 -0.29
C PRO A 168 18.08 -0.98 1.20
N ARG A 169 17.99 0.30 1.54
CA ARG A 169 18.09 0.72 2.92
C ARG A 169 16.82 0.39 3.70
N VAL A 170 16.93 -0.45 4.72
CA VAL A 170 15.81 -0.81 5.61
C VAL A 170 15.98 -0.14 6.98
N VAL A 171 15.11 0.80 7.31
CA VAL A 171 15.12 1.61 8.53
C VAL A 171 14.07 1.11 9.52
N THR A 172 14.46 0.98 10.78
CA THR A 172 13.52 0.75 11.88
C THR A 172 13.18 2.09 12.53
N GLY A 173 11.94 2.54 12.41
CA GLY A 173 11.53 3.84 12.92
C GLY A 173 10.07 4.17 12.61
N ASP A 174 9.58 5.27 13.18
CA ASP A 174 8.21 5.73 12.96
C ASP A 174 8.09 6.36 11.55
N GLY A 175 7.31 5.70 10.68
CA GLY A 175 7.04 6.15 9.32
C GLY A 175 6.42 7.54 9.22
N ALA A 176 5.67 8.00 10.23
CA ALA A 176 5.13 9.36 10.27
C ALA A 176 6.24 10.43 10.33
N ARG A 177 7.44 10.06 10.80
CA ARG A 177 8.61 10.93 10.86
C ARG A 177 9.47 10.89 9.59
N GLY A 178 9.16 10.00 8.64
CA GLY A 178 9.99 9.74 7.47
C GLY A 178 11.40 9.24 7.85
N CYS A 179 12.38 9.53 7.00
CA CYS A 179 13.79 9.24 7.24
C CYS A 179 14.66 10.44 6.79
N PRO A 180 14.80 11.46 7.63
CA PRO A 180 15.49 12.70 7.27
C PRO A 180 16.98 12.49 6.96
N GLU A 181 17.60 11.41 7.46
CA GLU A 181 19.01 11.08 7.20
C GLU A 181 19.28 10.74 5.73
N HIS A 182 18.24 10.39 4.97
CA HIS A 182 18.32 9.96 3.57
C HIS A 182 17.45 10.77 2.62
N ALA A 183 16.87 11.86 3.12
CA ALA A 183 16.25 12.90 2.32
C ALA A 183 17.32 13.66 1.48
N PRO A 184 16.93 14.33 0.38
CA PRO A 184 15.57 14.49 -0.11
C PRO A 184 15.08 13.32 -0.99
N TYR A 185 13.76 13.13 -1.03
CA TYR A 185 13.08 12.14 -1.87
C TYR A 185 12.38 12.80 -3.06
N ASP A 186 12.37 12.11 -4.19
CA ASP A 186 11.58 12.49 -5.36
C ASP A 186 10.20 11.83 -5.36
N ARG A 187 10.07 10.72 -4.63
CA ARG A 187 8.83 9.94 -4.51
C ARG A 187 8.68 9.41 -3.09
N VAL A 188 7.48 9.47 -2.56
CA VAL A 188 7.09 8.79 -1.33
C VAL A 188 5.92 7.87 -1.66
N ILE A 189 6.02 6.61 -1.28
CA ILE A 189 4.92 5.64 -1.41
C ILE A 189 4.60 5.06 -0.04
N VAL A 190 3.34 5.14 0.36
CA VAL A 190 2.86 4.66 1.65
C VAL A 190 2.08 3.38 1.44
N THR A 191 2.44 2.32 2.17
CA THR A 191 1.82 0.99 2.07
C THR A 191 1.07 0.62 3.35
N CYS A 192 0.58 1.64 4.05
CA CYS A 192 -0.31 1.58 5.21
C CYS A 192 -1.32 2.74 5.14
N ALA A 193 -2.51 2.56 5.72
CA ALA A 193 -3.53 3.61 5.72
C ALA A 193 -3.19 4.73 6.71
N VAL A 194 -3.36 5.98 6.29
CA VAL A 194 -3.21 7.18 7.14
C VAL A 194 -4.49 8.01 7.17
N THR A 195 -4.63 8.86 8.19
CA THR A 195 -5.79 9.76 8.36
C THR A 195 -5.50 11.19 7.90
N SER A 196 -4.23 11.55 7.84
CA SER A 196 -3.68 12.85 7.43
C SER A 196 -2.27 12.64 6.88
N ILE A 197 -1.70 13.67 6.25
CA ILE A 197 -0.38 13.65 5.63
C ILE A 197 0.64 14.27 6.58
N PRO A 198 1.56 13.48 7.17
CA PRO A 198 2.59 13.99 8.05
C PRO A 198 3.49 15.03 7.36
N ARG A 199 3.59 16.22 7.96
CA ARG A 199 4.49 17.29 7.53
C ARG A 199 5.95 16.85 7.29
N PRO A 200 6.53 15.92 8.09
CA PRO A 200 7.88 15.44 7.81
C PRO A 200 8.05 14.87 6.40
N TRP A 201 7.01 14.32 5.77
CA TRP A 201 7.09 13.80 4.41
C TRP A 201 7.35 14.92 3.40
N LEU A 202 6.60 16.02 3.47
CA LEU A 202 6.78 17.19 2.60
C LEU A 202 8.16 17.83 2.82
N ALA A 203 8.58 17.98 4.09
CA ALA A 203 9.88 18.56 4.43
C ALA A 203 11.08 17.74 3.95
N GLN A 204 10.87 16.44 3.66
CA GLN A 204 11.89 15.52 3.15
C GLN A 204 11.81 15.32 1.64
N CYS A 205 10.94 16.05 0.94
CA CYS A 205 10.76 15.92 -0.50
C CYS A 205 11.43 17.06 -1.28
N ASN A 206 11.90 16.76 -2.47
CA ASN A 206 12.24 17.77 -3.47
C ASN A 206 10.95 18.49 -3.96
N PRO A 207 11.00 19.77 -4.33
CA PRO A 207 9.93 20.41 -5.08
C PRO A 207 9.58 19.61 -6.34
N GLY A 208 8.29 19.34 -6.53
CA GLY A 208 7.76 18.51 -7.60
C GLY A 208 7.76 17.00 -7.30
N ALA A 209 8.16 16.57 -6.10
CA ALA A 209 8.01 15.18 -5.68
C ALA A 209 6.53 14.78 -5.58
N HIS A 210 6.28 13.48 -5.74
CA HIS A 210 4.95 12.89 -5.56
C HIS A 210 4.89 12.11 -4.25
N ILE A 211 3.80 12.26 -3.51
CA ILE A 211 3.49 11.48 -2.31
C ILE A 211 2.21 10.69 -2.60
N LEU A 212 2.36 9.37 -2.69
CA LEU A 212 1.27 8.46 -2.93
C LEU A 212 0.87 7.79 -1.60
N ALA A 213 -0.33 8.09 -1.10
CA ALA A 213 -0.76 7.64 0.23
C ALA A 213 -2.18 7.06 0.26
N PRO A 214 -2.42 5.91 0.93
CA PRO A 214 -3.76 5.43 1.19
C PRO A 214 -4.43 6.26 2.29
N ILE A 215 -5.52 6.95 1.95
CA ILE A 215 -6.38 7.68 2.89
C ILE A 215 -7.82 7.22 2.67
N ALA A 216 -8.55 7.01 3.77
CA ALA A 216 -9.89 6.44 3.75
C ALA A 216 -9.91 5.06 3.04
N THR A 217 -10.47 4.99 1.83
CA THR A 217 -10.45 3.79 0.98
C THR A 217 -9.99 4.09 -0.45
N GLY A 218 -9.23 5.18 -0.62
CA GLY A 218 -8.62 5.60 -1.87
C GLY A 218 -7.12 5.82 -1.72
N VAL A 219 -6.48 6.17 -2.83
CA VAL A 219 -5.06 6.54 -2.87
C VAL A 219 -4.98 7.99 -3.33
N ILE A 220 -4.39 8.88 -2.54
CA ILE A 220 -4.10 10.26 -2.94
C ILE A 220 -2.72 10.32 -3.60
N ASP A 221 -2.60 10.99 -4.74
CA ASP A 221 -1.31 11.43 -5.30
C ASP A 221 -1.16 12.93 -5.09
N LEU A 222 -0.24 13.33 -4.22
CA LEU A 222 0.05 14.73 -3.90
C LEU A 222 1.33 15.18 -4.55
N ARG A 223 1.29 16.33 -5.22
CA ARG A 223 2.48 16.99 -5.72
C ARG A 223 2.99 18.00 -4.70
N VAL A 224 4.22 17.79 -4.23
CA VAL A 224 4.89 18.70 -3.29
C VAL A 224 5.35 19.93 -4.03
N ARG A 225 4.95 21.13 -3.57
CA ARG A 225 5.53 22.39 -4.04
C ARG A 225 6.73 22.80 -3.21
N ASP A 226 6.58 22.67 -1.89
CA ASP A 226 7.57 23.04 -0.88
C ASP A 226 7.28 22.31 0.44
N ALA A 227 8.12 22.50 1.45
CA ALA A 227 8.01 21.82 2.75
C ALA A 227 6.71 22.10 3.52
N GLY A 228 5.95 23.14 3.14
CA GLY A 228 4.68 23.51 3.75
C GLY A 228 3.48 23.32 2.84
N HIS A 229 3.66 22.86 1.60
CA HIS A 229 2.55 22.75 0.65
C HIS A 229 2.65 21.55 -0.28
N ALA A 230 1.57 20.78 -0.32
CA ALA A 230 1.31 19.74 -1.31
C ALA A 230 -0.18 19.71 -1.63
N GLU A 231 -0.51 19.37 -2.87
CA GLU A 231 -1.89 19.28 -3.35
C GLU A 231 -2.00 18.21 -4.42
N GLY A 232 -3.15 17.57 -4.52
CA GLY A 232 -3.43 16.63 -5.59
C GLY A 232 -4.77 15.93 -5.44
N HIS A 233 -4.97 14.92 -6.28
CA HIS A 233 -6.25 14.23 -6.46
C HIS A 233 -6.15 12.77 -6.03
N PHE A 234 -7.30 12.18 -5.70
CA PHE A 234 -7.37 10.75 -5.50
C PHE A 234 -7.34 10.01 -6.85
N LEU A 235 -6.72 8.84 -6.85
CA LEU A 235 -6.78 7.92 -7.97
C LEU A 235 -8.11 7.14 -7.96
N GLN A 236 -8.50 6.60 -9.12
CA GLN A 236 -9.67 5.71 -9.22
C GLN A 236 -9.53 4.44 -8.35
N THR A 237 -8.29 3.99 -8.16
CA THR A 237 -7.96 2.72 -7.51
C THR A 237 -8.42 2.71 -6.04
N PRO A 238 -9.35 1.81 -5.65
CA PRO A 238 -9.68 1.60 -4.25
C PRO A 238 -8.52 0.91 -3.54
N ALA A 239 -8.29 1.30 -2.28
CA ALA A 239 -7.16 0.82 -1.50
C ALA A 239 -7.58 0.49 -0.07
N TYR A 240 -7.24 -0.72 0.37
CA TYR A 240 -7.49 -1.20 1.73
C TYR A 240 -6.18 -1.65 2.35
N PHE A 241 -5.70 -0.89 3.32
CA PHE A 241 -4.42 -1.15 3.98
C PHE A 241 -4.60 -1.28 5.49
N VAL A 242 -3.67 -1.98 6.13
CA VAL A 242 -3.53 -1.91 7.58
C VAL A 242 -3.16 -0.48 7.99
N PRO A 243 -3.66 0.02 9.12
CA PRO A 243 -3.38 1.39 9.55
C PRO A 243 -1.89 1.57 9.87
N LEU A 244 -1.37 2.77 9.57
CA LEU A 244 -0.07 3.21 10.09
C LEU A 244 -0.12 3.16 11.61
N ARG A 245 0.95 2.64 12.21
CA ARG A 245 1.13 2.55 13.66
C ARG A 245 2.28 3.46 14.04
N GLY A 246 2.18 4.11 15.20
CA GLY A 246 3.12 5.15 15.63
C GLY A 246 2.43 6.18 16.51
N THR A 247 2.92 7.42 16.50
CA THR A 247 2.34 8.52 17.28
C THR A 247 0.83 8.71 17.06
N GLU A 248 0.12 8.91 18.18
CA GLU A 248 -1.31 9.17 18.40
C GLU A 248 -2.29 8.69 17.31
N ARG A 249 -2.90 7.53 17.58
CA ARG A 249 -4.03 7.00 16.82
C ARG A 249 -5.32 7.73 17.25
N PRO A 250 -6.08 8.36 16.34
CA PRO A 250 -7.48 8.67 16.63
C PRO A 250 -8.22 7.36 16.91
N GLU A 251 -8.93 7.26 18.03
CA GLU A 251 -9.76 6.07 18.30
C GLU A 251 -10.65 5.78 17.09
N PRO A 252 -10.82 4.49 16.71
CA PRO A 252 -11.73 4.14 15.63
C PRO A 252 -13.13 4.66 15.99
N ARG A 253 -13.57 5.73 15.33
CA ARG A 253 -14.91 6.25 15.51
C ARG A 253 -15.88 5.21 14.95
N PRO A 254 -16.91 4.82 15.70
CA PRO A 254 -17.93 3.93 15.17
C PRO A 254 -18.54 4.59 13.93
N THR A 255 -18.54 3.87 12.81
CA THR A 255 -19.36 4.24 11.66
C THR A 255 -20.81 4.12 12.13
N ALA A 256 -21.43 5.25 12.46
CA ALA A 256 -22.82 5.28 12.82
C ALA A 256 -23.61 4.90 11.56
N ASP A 257 -24.01 3.64 11.45
CA ASP A 257 -24.88 3.15 10.37
C ASP A 257 -26.25 3.84 10.37
N GLY A 258 -26.55 4.64 11.41
CA GLY A 258 -27.33 5.88 11.36
C GLY A 258 -28.74 5.85 10.75
N GLY A 259 -29.28 4.70 10.39
CA GLY A 259 -30.45 4.58 9.53
C GLY A 259 -30.19 4.86 8.04
N LEU A 260 -28.93 4.82 7.57
CA LEU A 260 -28.60 5.05 6.16
C LEU A 260 -29.13 3.91 5.27
N PRO A 261 -29.52 4.20 4.01
CA PRO A 261 -29.98 3.17 3.08
C PRO A 261 -28.89 2.11 2.84
N ARG A 262 -29.25 0.82 2.92
CA ARG A 262 -28.31 -0.30 2.68
C ARG A 262 -27.55 -0.17 1.36
N ARG A 263 -28.22 0.32 0.30
CA ARG A 263 -27.62 0.56 -1.02
C ARG A 263 -26.42 1.51 -0.96
N ALA A 264 -26.49 2.54 -0.12
CA ALA A 264 -25.45 3.53 0.03
C ALA A 264 -24.28 2.94 0.83
N ILE A 265 -24.55 2.28 1.96
CA ILE A 265 -23.52 1.65 2.79
C ILE A 265 -22.74 0.57 2.02
N GLN A 266 -23.38 -0.11 1.07
CA GLN A 266 -22.73 -1.12 0.21
C GLN A 266 -21.93 -0.50 -0.94
N ASN A 267 -22.19 0.76 -1.30
CA ASN A 267 -21.49 1.46 -2.37
C ASN A 267 -20.07 1.89 -1.91
N GLU A 268 -19.06 1.59 -2.72
CA GLU A 268 -17.67 1.88 -2.39
C GLU A 268 -17.32 3.37 -2.42
N LEU A 269 -17.88 4.14 -3.35
CA LEU A 269 -17.66 5.59 -3.44
C LEU A 269 -18.30 6.32 -2.27
N PHE A 270 -19.47 5.87 -1.82
CA PHE A 270 -20.10 6.45 -0.63
C PHE A 270 -19.34 6.09 0.65
N ARG A 271 -18.86 4.84 0.79
CA ARG A 271 -17.99 4.46 1.92
C ARG A 271 -16.68 5.24 1.92
N PHE A 272 -16.12 5.52 0.74
CA PHE A 272 -14.97 6.41 0.58
C PHE A 272 -15.27 7.82 1.11
N LEU A 273 -16.37 8.44 0.66
CA LEU A 273 -16.77 9.76 1.14
C LEU A 273 -16.94 9.79 2.67
N LEU A 274 -17.69 8.84 3.24
CA LEU A 274 -17.91 8.75 4.68
C LEU A 274 -16.62 8.64 5.49
N ALA A 275 -15.67 7.85 5.00
CA ALA A 275 -14.38 7.67 5.65
C ALA A 275 -13.49 8.92 5.49
N LEU A 276 -13.54 9.58 4.33
CA LEU A 276 -12.77 10.81 4.04
C LEU A 276 -13.25 11.99 4.91
N THR A 277 -14.56 12.13 5.10
CA THR A 277 -15.17 13.24 5.85
C THR A 277 -15.47 12.87 7.31
N ALA A 278 -14.85 11.81 7.83
CA ALA A 278 -15.18 11.25 9.14
C ALA A 278 -14.97 12.26 10.27
N GLY A 279 -16.06 12.74 10.87
CA GLY A 279 -16.05 13.74 11.94
C GLY A 279 -16.07 15.19 11.46
N ALA A 280 -16.07 15.43 10.16
CA ALA A 280 -16.24 16.75 9.55
C ALA A 280 -17.62 16.93 8.89
N LEU A 281 -18.26 15.84 8.45
CA LEU A 281 -19.58 15.85 7.81
C LEU A 281 -20.50 14.80 8.44
N ASP A 282 -21.76 15.17 8.70
CA ASP A 282 -22.77 14.21 9.17
C ASP A 282 -23.06 13.15 8.09
N PRO A 283 -23.25 11.86 8.43
CA PRO A 283 -23.45 10.82 7.41
C PRO A 283 -24.70 11.01 6.52
N HIS A 284 -25.77 11.65 7.01
CA HIS A 284 -26.95 11.97 6.18
C HIS A 284 -26.69 13.18 5.28
N GLU A 285 -25.93 14.17 5.76
CA GLU A 285 -25.47 15.28 4.92
C GLU A 285 -24.52 14.79 3.82
N ALA A 286 -23.62 13.85 4.14
CA ALA A 286 -22.77 13.17 3.18
C ALA A 286 -23.58 12.43 2.12
N LEU A 287 -24.67 11.74 2.52
CA LEU A 287 -25.57 11.08 1.57
C LEU A 287 -26.25 12.08 0.64
N ALA A 288 -26.79 13.17 1.20
CA ALA A 288 -27.45 14.21 0.41
C ALA A 288 -26.49 14.90 -0.56
N LEU A 289 -25.23 15.11 -0.17
CA LEU A 289 -24.17 15.58 -1.05
C LEU A 289 -23.88 14.57 -2.16
N TRP A 290 -23.65 13.32 -1.80
CA TRP A 290 -23.29 12.27 -2.74
C TRP A 290 -24.38 12.04 -3.80
N GLU A 291 -25.66 12.08 -3.41
CA GLU A 291 -26.78 11.99 -4.36
C GLU A 291 -26.91 13.25 -5.23
N ARG A 292 -26.68 14.44 -4.66
CA ARG A 292 -26.73 15.73 -5.40
C ARG A 292 -25.63 15.85 -6.45
N GLU A 293 -24.43 15.37 -6.13
CA GLU A 293 -23.24 15.45 -7.01
C GLU A 293 -23.12 14.24 -7.95
N GLU A 294 -24.22 13.49 -8.12
CA GLU A 294 -24.33 12.34 -9.03
C GLU A 294 -23.35 11.20 -8.73
N GLN A 295 -23.16 10.89 -7.45
CA GLN A 295 -22.28 9.82 -6.96
C GLN A 295 -20.83 9.97 -7.47
N PRO A 296 -20.16 11.09 -7.13
CA PRO A 296 -18.87 11.46 -7.69
C PRO A 296 -17.81 10.35 -7.52
N GLU A 297 -17.05 10.14 -8.59
CA GLU A 297 -15.86 9.28 -8.60
C GLU A 297 -14.73 9.85 -7.73
N ARG A 298 -13.80 8.99 -7.31
CA ARG A 298 -12.69 9.37 -6.42
C ARG A 298 -11.84 10.53 -6.97
N GLU A 299 -11.60 10.58 -8.28
CA GLU A 299 -10.74 11.60 -8.92
C GLU A 299 -11.25 13.04 -8.79
N ARG A 300 -12.56 13.20 -8.56
CA ARG A 300 -13.12 14.51 -8.25
C ARG A 300 -12.71 15.01 -6.87
N TYR A 301 -12.25 14.13 -5.99
CA TYR A 301 -11.78 14.50 -4.67
C TYR A 301 -10.27 14.77 -4.69
N GLY A 302 -9.84 15.67 -3.81
CA GLY A 302 -8.43 15.94 -3.59
C GLY A 302 -8.15 16.35 -2.15
N ILE A 303 -6.85 16.54 -1.87
CA ILE A 303 -6.36 17.00 -0.58
C ILE A 303 -5.38 18.14 -0.82
N THR A 304 -5.46 19.17 0.01
CA THR A 304 -4.47 20.23 0.08
C THR A 304 -3.87 20.29 1.49
N VAL A 305 -2.55 20.27 1.56
CA VAL A 305 -1.75 20.57 2.75
C VAL A 305 -1.20 21.99 2.57
N SER A 306 -1.39 22.88 3.53
CA SER A 306 -0.88 24.24 3.51
C SER A 306 -0.57 24.73 4.93
N GLY A 307 0.72 24.76 5.26
CA GLY A 307 1.21 25.09 6.60
C GLY A 307 0.70 24.11 7.67
N GLU A 308 -0.13 24.61 8.58
CA GLU A 308 -0.73 23.81 9.66
C GLU A 308 -2.12 23.25 9.27
N ARG A 309 -2.62 23.57 8.08
CA ARG A 309 -3.95 23.14 7.62
C ARG A 309 -3.83 22.01 6.62
N GLU A 310 -4.73 21.04 6.77
CA GLU A 310 -4.95 19.96 5.82
C GLU A 310 -6.45 19.77 5.64
N TRP A 311 -6.93 19.73 4.40
CA TRP A 311 -8.33 19.53 4.10
C TRP A 311 -8.52 18.72 2.83
N ALA A 312 -9.55 17.88 2.83
CA ALA A 312 -10.08 17.23 1.66
C ALA A 312 -11.13 18.13 1.00
N TRP A 313 -11.32 17.97 -0.30
CA TRP A 313 -12.26 18.76 -1.08
C TRP A 313 -12.86 17.95 -2.22
N LEU A 314 -13.99 18.43 -2.76
CA LEU A 314 -14.62 17.94 -3.98
C LEU A 314 -14.54 19.02 -5.06
N ASP A 315 -14.00 18.64 -6.22
CA ASP A 315 -13.70 19.42 -7.43
C ASP A 315 -12.68 20.55 -7.30
N ASP A 316 -12.77 21.39 -6.26
CA ASP A 316 -11.94 22.59 -6.09
C ASP A 316 -11.53 22.79 -4.62
N PRO A 317 -10.22 22.97 -4.30
CA PRO A 317 -9.73 23.25 -2.95
C PRO A 317 -10.29 24.55 -2.32
N GLU A 318 -10.68 25.53 -3.13
CA GLU A 318 -11.33 26.78 -2.71
C GLU A 318 -12.86 26.74 -2.88
N GLY A 319 -13.39 25.59 -3.28
CA GLY A 319 -14.81 25.35 -3.52
C GLY A 319 -15.67 25.26 -2.25
N PRO A 320 -16.99 25.11 -2.42
CA PRO A 320 -17.93 25.03 -1.30
C PRO A 320 -17.86 23.71 -0.52
N TYR A 321 -17.21 22.69 -1.08
CA TYR A 321 -17.11 21.36 -0.50
C TYR A 321 -15.68 21.09 -0.05
N ALA A 322 -15.36 21.54 1.18
CA ALA A 322 -14.07 21.36 1.81
C ALA A 322 -14.24 20.92 3.27
N TRP A 323 -13.45 19.94 3.69
CA TRP A 323 -13.53 19.32 5.02
C TRP A 323 -12.14 19.19 5.64
N PRO A 324 -11.93 19.64 6.88
CA PRO A 324 -10.66 19.44 7.55
C PRO A 324 -10.35 17.94 7.68
N LEU A 325 -9.10 17.55 7.43
CA LEU A 325 -8.60 16.22 7.76
C LEU A 325 -8.17 16.17 9.23
N ALA A 326 -8.36 15.00 9.84
CA ALA A 326 -8.19 14.77 11.28
C ALA A 326 -6.77 14.28 11.64
#